data_AF-A0A970KZX3-F1
#
_entry.id   AF-A0A970KZX3-F1
#
_cell.length_a   1.000
_cell.length_b   1.000
_cell.length_c   1.000
_cell.angle_alpha   90.00
_cell.angle_beta   90.00
_cell.angle_gamma   90.00
#
_symmetry.space_group_name_H-M   'P 1'
#
loop_
_entity.id
_entity.type
_entity.pdbx_description
1 polymer ?
#
loop_
_entity_poly.entity_id
_entity_poly.type
_entity_poly.pdbx_seq_one_letter_code
_entity_poly.pdbx_strand_id
1 'polypeptide(L)'
;MKDKLQAEYYAAEAEYRRAVEKRDALLATRQKETEAYEAMAVRGISPGTIKAYSDFFKDLENMISLATKQVVAARKKVEQKRSELAEIYKEVKGLEKLREKKYADHLDEEEKAEANVIQDILSFRITNSEEQLKQSG
;
A
#
# COMPACT_ATOMS: atom_id res chain seq x y z
N MET A 1 -5.79 -12.25 -0.39
CA MET A 1 -4.94 -11.65 0.66
C MET A 1 -4.61 -10.19 0.33
N LYS A 2 -4.01 -9.93 -0.84
CA LYS A 2 -3.76 -8.58 -1.37
C LYS A 2 -4.98 -7.65 -1.35
N ASP A 3 -6.12 -8.11 -1.89
CA ASP A 3 -7.34 -7.27 -1.99
C ASP A 3 -7.90 -6.90 -0.62
N LYS A 4 -7.83 -7.82 0.35
CA LYS A 4 -8.22 -7.56 1.74
C LYS A 4 -7.33 -6.49 2.36
N LEU A 5 -6.02 -6.61 2.19
CA LEU A 5 -5.06 -5.65 2.74
C LEU A 5 -5.20 -4.26 2.10
N GLN A 6 -5.51 -4.22 0.80
CA GLN A 6 -5.79 -2.99 0.08
C GLN A 6 -7.10 -2.33 0.55
N ALA A 7 -8.14 -3.12 0.83
CA ALA A 7 -9.36 -2.61 1.46
C ALA A 7 -9.10 -2.07 2.88
N GLU A 8 -8.28 -2.76 3.68
CA GLU A 8 -7.87 -2.29 5.01
C GLU A 8 -7.06 -0.99 4.96
N TYR A 9 -6.19 -0.83 3.96
CA TYR A 9 -5.46 0.40 3.71
C TYR A 9 -6.42 1.57 3.40
N TYR A 10 -7.36 1.39 2.47
CA TYR A 10 -8.34 2.44 2.15
C TYR A 10 -9.24 2.80 3.32
N ALA A 11 -9.62 1.81 4.14
CA ALA A 11 -10.36 2.06 5.37
C ALA A 11 -9.53 2.91 6.36
N ALA A 12 -8.25 2.63 6.52
CA ALA A 12 -7.35 3.42 7.35
C ALA A 12 -7.18 4.86 6.82
N GLU A 13 -7.08 5.05 5.50
CA GLU A 13 -7.03 6.38 4.89
C GLU A 13 -8.31 7.18 5.09
N ALA A 14 -9.47 6.52 4.99
CA ALA A 14 -10.76 7.15 5.27
C ALA A 14 -10.87 7.58 6.73
N GLU A 15 -10.42 6.73 7.67
CA GLU A 15 -10.36 7.05 9.10
C GLU A 15 -9.43 8.23 9.38
N TYR A 16 -8.25 8.26 8.75
CA TYR A 16 -7.32 9.38 8.85
C TYR A 16 -7.92 10.69 8.33
N ARG A 17 -8.57 10.67 7.16
CA ARG A 17 -9.24 11.85 6.59
C ARG A 17 -10.31 12.40 7.54
N ARG A 18 -11.19 11.54 8.06
CA ARG A 18 -12.21 11.94 9.04
C ARG A 18 -11.61 12.54 10.31
N ALA A 19 -10.51 11.99 10.80
CA ALA A 19 -9.82 12.52 11.98
C ALA A 19 -9.25 13.93 11.72
N VAL A 20 -8.68 14.14 10.52
CA VAL A 20 -8.16 15.45 10.09
C VAL A 20 -9.29 16.47 9.96
N GLU A 21 -10.37 16.12 9.26
CA GLU A 21 -11.55 16.97 9.10
C GLU A 21 -12.12 17.41 10.46
N LYS A 22 -12.24 16.47 11.40
CA LYS A 22 -12.71 16.77 12.76
C LYS A 22 -11.80 17.76 13.49
N ARG A 23 -10.48 17.56 13.44
CA ARG A 23 -9.50 18.46 14.05
C ARG A 23 -9.60 19.86 13.43
N ASP A 24 -9.67 19.93 12.10
CA ASP A 24 -9.68 21.19 11.38
C ASP A 24 -10.98 21.97 11.62
N ALA A 25 -12.12 21.28 11.74
CA ALA A 25 -13.37 21.89 12.17
C ALA A 25 -13.29 22.50 13.59
N LEU A 26 -12.62 21.83 14.53
CA LEU A 26 -12.41 22.35 15.88
C LEU A 26 -11.47 23.56 15.89
N LEU A 27 -10.40 23.55 15.08
CA LEU A 27 -9.49 24.68 14.93
C LEU A 27 -10.20 25.89 14.31
N ALA A 28 -11.03 25.68 13.29
CA ALA A 28 -11.86 26.72 12.69
C ALA A 28 -12.85 27.31 13.71
N THR A 29 -13.48 26.45 14.53
CA THR A 29 -14.35 26.89 15.62
C THR A 29 -13.59 27.75 16.62
N ARG A 30 -12.40 27.33 17.05
CA ARG A 30 -11.54 28.09 17.98
C ARG A 30 -11.21 29.47 17.42
N GLN A 31 -10.83 29.54 16.15
CA GLN A 31 -10.51 30.81 15.49
C GLN A 31 -11.72 31.74 15.49
N LYS A 32 -12.87 31.25 15.04
CA LYS A 32 -14.12 32.03 15.00
C LYS A 32 -14.53 32.54 16.39
N GLU A 33 -14.47 31.69 17.40
CA GLU A 33 -14.85 32.07 18.77
C GLU A 33 -13.85 33.04 19.40
N THR A 34 -12.56 32.95 19.02
CA THR A 34 -11.53 33.92 19.44
C THR A 34 -11.83 35.30 18.86
N GLU A 35 -12.12 35.39 17.56
CA GLU A 35 -12.52 36.65 16.91
C GLU A 35 -13.78 37.25 17.54
N ALA A 36 -14.77 36.41 17.84
CA ALA A 36 -15.99 36.84 18.52
C ALA A 36 -15.71 37.37 19.94
N TYR A 37 -14.86 36.68 20.70
CA TYR A 37 -14.44 37.10 22.03
C TYR A 37 -13.70 38.44 22.00
N GLU A 38 -12.75 38.61 21.07
CA GLU A 38 -12.00 39.85 20.90
C GLU A 38 -12.91 41.03 20.54
N ALA A 39 -13.86 40.83 19.62
CA ALA A 39 -14.83 41.85 19.24
C ALA A 39 -15.71 42.29 20.41
N MET A 40 -16.07 41.37 21.31
CA MET A 40 -16.78 41.71 22.55
C MET A 40 -15.87 42.42 23.54
N ALA A 41 -14.63 41.96 23.72
CA ALA A 41 -13.67 42.53 24.66
C ALA A 41 -13.43 44.03 24.40
N VAL A 42 -13.36 44.44 23.13
CA VAL A 42 -13.23 45.85 22.72
C VAL A 42 -14.39 46.72 23.22
N ARG A 43 -15.60 46.16 23.36
CA ARG A 43 -16.81 46.88 23.80
C ARG A 43 -17.01 46.85 25.31
N GLY A 44 -16.12 46.18 26.04
CA GLY A 44 -16.27 45.88 27.46
C GLY A 44 -17.06 44.59 27.66
N ILE A 45 -16.49 43.66 28.43
CA ILE A 45 -17.08 42.35 28.75
C ILE A 45 -17.24 42.20 30.25
N SER A 46 -18.33 41.56 30.66
CA SER A 46 -18.55 41.28 32.08
C SER A 46 -17.55 40.22 32.58
N PRO A 47 -17.16 40.25 33.87
CA PRO A 47 -16.33 39.20 34.46
C PRO A 47 -16.94 37.79 34.32
N GLY A 48 -18.26 37.68 34.36
CA GLY A 48 -18.97 36.41 34.15
C GLY A 48 -18.78 35.86 32.73
N THR A 49 -18.83 36.74 31.73
CA THR A 49 -18.57 36.40 30.32
C THR A 49 -17.12 35.96 30.10
N ILE A 50 -16.16 36.66 30.72
CA ILE A 50 -14.73 36.29 30.67
C ILE A 50 -14.55 34.85 31.19
N LYS A 51 -15.13 34.54 32.34
CA LYS A 51 -15.03 33.21 32.94
C LYS A 51 -15.65 32.14 32.04
N ALA A 52 -16.85 32.38 31.51
CA ALA A 52 -17.53 31.45 30.62
C ALA A 52 -16.71 31.14 29.36
N TYR A 53 -16.11 32.16 28.73
CA TYR A 53 -15.23 31.98 27.59
C TYR A 53 -13.94 31.25 27.96
N SER A 54 -13.35 31.54 29.12
CA SER A 54 -12.16 30.84 29.58
C SER A 54 -12.42 29.35 29.78
N ASP A 55 -13.54 28.98 30.40
CA ASP A 55 -13.92 27.58 30.59
C ASP A 55 -14.19 26.89 29.24
N PHE A 56 -14.93 27.56 28.36
CA PHE A 56 -15.20 27.08 27.00
C PHE A 56 -13.92 26.83 26.19
N PHE A 57 -12.98 27.80 26.17
CA PHE A 57 -11.73 27.65 25.42
C PHE A 57 -10.86 26.54 25.98
N LYS A 58 -10.87 26.32 27.30
CA LYS A 58 -10.17 25.20 27.93
C LYS A 58 -10.73 23.86 27.45
N ASP A 59 -12.05 23.72 27.40
CA ASP A 59 -12.70 22.52 26.90
C ASP A 59 -12.43 22.30 25.41
N LEU A 60 -12.48 23.38 24.61
CA LEU A 60 -12.18 23.32 23.19
C LEU A 60 -10.73 22.90 22.92
N GLU A 61 -9.76 23.41 23.71
CA GLU A 61 -8.36 23.02 23.62
C GLU A 61 -8.17 21.53 23.98
N ASN A 62 -8.88 21.03 24.99
CA ASN A 62 -8.88 19.61 25.32
C ASN A 62 -9.42 18.75 24.16
N MET A 63 -10.49 19.19 23.51
CA MET A 63 -11.05 18.50 22.33
C MET A 63 -10.08 18.51 21.14
N ILE A 64 -9.42 19.64 20.88
CA ILE A 64 -8.40 19.77 19.83
C ILE A 64 -7.21 18.87 20.11
N SER A 65 -6.74 18.82 21.36
CA SER A 65 -5.66 17.94 21.79
C SER A 65 -6.01 16.46 21.54
N LEU A 66 -7.22 16.05 21.91
CA LEU A 66 -7.71 14.70 21.67
C LEU A 66 -7.82 14.39 20.17
N ALA A 67 -8.42 15.28 19.38
CA ALA A 67 -8.54 15.11 17.94
C ALA A 67 -7.16 15.04 17.26
N THR A 68 -6.18 15.82 17.72
CA THR A 68 -4.80 15.79 17.21
C THR A 68 -4.14 14.44 17.51
N LYS A 69 -4.33 13.89 18.71
CA LYS A 69 -3.85 12.53 19.05
C LYS A 69 -4.49 11.46 18.15
N GLN A 70 -5.79 11.61 17.85
CA GLN A 70 -6.50 10.71 16.92
C GLN A 70 -5.92 10.78 15.50
N VAL A 71 -5.60 11.98 14.99
CA VAL A 71 -4.94 12.16 13.69
C VAL A 71 -3.59 11.46 13.67
N VAL A 72 -2.76 11.61 14.71
CA VAL A 72 -1.46 10.96 14.79
C VAL A 72 -1.59 9.43 14.81
N ALA A 73 -2.52 8.90 15.60
CA ALA A 73 -2.77 7.46 15.67
C ALA A 73 -3.28 6.90 14.33
N ALA A 74 -4.24 7.56 13.69
CA ALA A 74 -4.78 7.16 12.39
C ALA A 74 -3.70 7.23 11.30
N ARG A 75 -2.85 8.26 11.30
CA ARG A 75 -1.70 8.37 10.38
C ARG A 75 -0.75 7.19 10.54
N LYS A 76 -0.40 6.83 11.78
CA LYS A 76 0.48 5.69 12.06
C LYS A 76 -0.11 4.39 11.51
N LYS A 77 -1.43 4.19 11.65
CA LYS A 77 -2.14 3.03 11.10
C LYS A 77 -2.10 2.99 9.57
N VAL A 78 -2.28 4.13 8.90
CA VAL A 78 -2.13 4.24 7.42
C VAL A 78 -0.72 3.84 6.99
N GLU A 79 0.32 4.37 7.65
CA GLU A 79 1.71 4.05 7.33
C GLU A 79 2.04 2.57 7.53
N GLN A 80 1.54 1.96 8.61
CA GLN A 80 1.67 0.52 8.84
C GLN A 80 1.04 -0.28 7.71
N LYS A 81 -0.22 0.01 7.36
CA LYS A 81 -0.91 -0.68 6.27
C LYS A 81 -0.27 -0.47 4.90
N ARG A 82 0.29 0.71 4.64
CA ARG A 82 1.06 0.98 3.42
C ARG A 82 2.31 0.10 3.35
N SER A 83 3.01 -0.06 4.46
CA SER A 83 4.20 -0.91 4.55
C SER A 83 3.86 -2.38 4.33
N GLU A 84 2.81 -2.89 5.00
CA GLU A 84 2.35 -4.28 4.81
C GLU A 84 1.99 -4.53 3.34
N LEU A 85 1.30 -3.57 2.69
CA LEU A 85 0.93 -3.68 1.29
C LEU A 85 2.17 -3.72 0.39
N ALA A 86 3.15 -2.85 0.63
CA ALA A 86 4.37 -2.82 -0.15
C ALA A 86 5.14 -4.15 -0.10
N GLU A 87 5.23 -4.79 1.07
CA GLU A 87 5.87 -6.10 1.21
C GLU A 87 5.13 -7.19 0.44
N ILE A 88 3.81 -7.25 0.53
CA ILE A 88 3.00 -8.21 -0.24
C ILE A 88 3.22 -8.03 -1.75
N TYR A 89 3.30 -6.79 -2.24
CA TYR A 89 3.58 -6.54 -3.66
C TYR A 89 4.97 -7.00 -4.07
N LYS A 90 5.99 -6.85 -3.21
CA LYS A 90 7.33 -7.37 -3.47
C LYS A 90 7.33 -8.89 -3.53
N GLU A 91 6.66 -9.56 -2.59
CA GLU A 91 6.55 -11.02 -2.55
C GLU A 91 5.86 -11.56 -3.81
N VAL A 92 4.71 -10.99 -4.18
CA VAL A 92 3.97 -11.39 -5.39
C VAL A 92 4.86 -11.26 -6.62
N LYS A 93 5.56 -10.13 -6.78
CA LYS A 93 6.47 -9.90 -7.90
C LYS A 93 7.66 -10.88 -7.91
N GLY A 94 8.16 -11.25 -6.72
CA GLY A 94 9.22 -12.26 -6.58
C GLY A 94 8.75 -13.64 -7.04
N LEU A 95 7.54 -14.04 -6.65
CA LEU A 95 6.93 -15.30 -7.07
C LEU A 95 6.63 -15.33 -8.57
N GLU A 96 6.16 -14.24 -9.15
CA GLU A 96 5.93 -14.10 -10.59
C GLU A 96 7.23 -14.33 -11.37
N LYS A 97 8.32 -13.66 -10.97
CA LYS A 97 9.64 -13.86 -11.59
C LYS A 97 10.15 -15.29 -11.46
N LEU A 98 9.95 -15.92 -10.31
CA LEU A 98 10.34 -17.32 -10.10
C LEU A 98 9.55 -18.25 -11.02
N ARG A 99 8.25 -18.00 -11.20
CA ARG A 99 7.40 -18.76 -12.11
C ARG A 99 7.85 -18.59 -13.56
N GLU A 100 8.11 -17.36 -13.99
CA GLU A 100 8.62 -17.05 -15.33
C GLU A 100 9.95 -17.76 -15.59
N LYS A 101 10.87 -17.73 -14.62
CA LYS A 101 12.15 -18.44 -14.74
C LYS A 101 11.95 -19.94 -14.89
N LYS A 102 11.16 -20.57 -14.02
CA LYS A 102 10.90 -22.02 -14.09
C LYS A 102 10.25 -22.42 -15.41
N TYR A 103 9.40 -21.56 -15.96
CA TYR A 103 8.79 -21.81 -17.26
C TYR A 103 9.81 -21.71 -18.40
N ALA A 104 10.69 -20.71 -18.37
CA ALA A 104 11.80 -20.61 -19.33
C ALA A 104 12.75 -21.80 -19.25
N ASP A 105 13.15 -22.19 -18.04
CA ASP A 105 14.02 -23.36 -17.80
C ASP A 105 13.38 -24.65 -18.36
N HIS A 106 12.06 -24.81 -18.21
CA HIS A 106 11.33 -25.95 -18.77
C HIS A 106 11.30 -25.96 -20.30
N LEU A 107 11.08 -24.82 -20.94
CA LEU A 107 11.11 -24.72 -22.40
C LEU A 107 12.51 -25.03 -22.95
N ASP A 108 13.57 -24.54 -22.30
CA ASP A 108 14.95 -24.85 -22.68
C ASP A 108 15.26 -26.36 -22.55
N GLU A 109 14.68 -27.04 -21.56
CA GLU A 109 14.80 -28.48 -21.39
C GLU A 109 14.06 -29.26 -22.48
N GLU A 110 12.85 -28.82 -22.86
CA GLU A 110 12.09 -29.41 -23.98
C GLU A 110 12.83 -29.23 -25.31
N GLU A 111 13.35 -28.03 -25.60
CA GLU A 111 14.12 -27.78 -26.83
C GLU A 111 15.38 -28.67 -26.92
N LYS A 112 16.10 -28.86 -25.80
CA LYS A 112 17.26 -29.76 -25.76
C LYS A 112 16.85 -31.22 -25.96
N ALA A 113 15.75 -31.64 -25.37
CA ALA A 113 15.24 -33.00 -25.54
C ALA A 113 14.85 -33.27 -27.01
N GLU A 114 14.16 -32.33 -27.65
CA GLU A 114 13.81 -32.41 -29.08
C GLU A 114 15.05 -32.44 -29.97
N ALA A 115 16.04 -31.57 -29.70
CA ALA A 115 17.28 -31.53 -30.46
C ALA A 115 18.05 -32.87 -30.39
N ASN A 116 18.11 -33.50 -29.21
CA ASN A 116 18.71 -34.81 -29.03
C ASN A 116 17.99 -35.89 -29.84
N VAL A 117 16.65 -35.91 -29.80
CA VAL A 117 15.85 -36.86 -30.60
C VAL A 117 16.10 -36.68 -32.10
N ILE A 118 16.16 -35.44 -32.59
CA ILE A 118 16.48 -35.16 -33.99
C ILE A 118 17.87 -35.68 -34.35
N GLN A 119 18.86 -35.43 -33.49
CA GLN A 119 20.23 -35.89 -33.70
C GLN A 119 20.32 -37.43 -33.73
N ASP A 120 19.61 -38.11 -32.85
CA ASP A 120 19.53 -39.58 -32.82
C ASP A 120 18.90 -40.13 -34.11
N ILE A 121 17.81 -39.52 -34.60
CA ILE A 121 17.18 -39.91 -35.87
C ILE A 121 18.14 -39.72 -37.05
N LEU A 122 18.83 -38.59 -37.12
CA LEU A 122 19.81 -38.32 -38.16
C LEU A 122 20.96 -39.32 -38.11
N SER A 123 21.47 -39.62 -36.91
CA SER A 123 22.56 -40.57 -36.72
C SER A 123 22.16 -41.97 -37.15
N PHE A 124 20.96 -42.44 -36.76
CA PHE A 124 20.42 -43.72 -37.20
C PHE A 124 20.30 -43.81 -38.73
N ARG A 125 19.80 -42.75 -39.39
CA ARG A 125 19.71 -42.72 -40.85
C ARG A 125 21.08 -42.83 -41.52
N ILE A 126 22.09 -42.13 -41.00
CA ILE A 126 23.45 -42.16 -41.55
C ILE A 126 24.05 -43.56 -41.40
N THR A 127 23.99 -44.15 -40.21
CA THR A 127 24.53 -45.49 -39.95
C THR A 127 23.87 -46.56 -40.84
N ASN A 128 22.55 -46.51 -40.98
CA ASN A 128 21.80 -47.45 -41.80
C ASN A 128 22.12 -47.28 -43.31
N SER A 129 22.37 -46.05 -43.76
CA SER A 129 22.79 -45.77 -45.14
C SER A 129 24.21 -46.28 -45.44
N GLU A 130 25.13 -46.16 -44.48
CA GLU A 130 26.50 -46.67 -44.59
C GLU A 130 26.55 -48.21 -44.58
N GLU A 131 25.69 -48.88 -43.80
CA GLU A 131 25.56 -50.34 -43.82
C GLU A 131 25.00 -50.86 -45.14
N GLN A 132 24.01 -50.16 -45.73
CA GLN A 132 23.48 -50.53 -47.05
C GLN A 132 24.52 -50.38 -48.18
N LEU A 133 25.37 -49.35 -48.11
CA LEU A 133 26.46 -49.16 -49.06
C LEU A 133 27.55 -50.24 -48.94
N LYS A 134 27.83 -50.74 -47.73
CA LYS A 134 28.80 -51.83 -47.50
C LYS A 134 28.29 -53.22 -47.89
N GLN A 135 26.98 -53.42 -47.98
CA GLN A 135 26.39 -54.70 -48.45
C GLN A 135 26.17 -54.75 -49.97
N SER A 136 26.33 -53.63 -50.67
CA SER A 136 26.07 -53.49 -52.11
C SER A 136 27.34 -53.46 -52.98
N GLY A 137 28.52 -53.57 -52.37
CA GLY A 137 29.83 -53.62 -53.05
C GLY A 137 30.59 -54.90 -52.71
#